data_AF-A0A920RRM6-F1
#
_entry.id   AF-A0A920RRM6-F1
#
_cell.length_a   1.000
_cell.length_b   1.000
_cell.length_c   1.000
_cell.angle_alpha   90.00
_cell.angle_beta   90.00
_cell.angle_gamma   90.00
#
_symmetry.space_group_name_H-M   'P 1'
#
loop_
_entity.id
_entity.type
_entity.pdbx_description
1 polymer ?
#
loop_
_entity_poly.entity_id
_entity_poly.type
_entity_poly.pdbx_seq_one_letter_code
_entity_poly.pdbx_strand_id
1 'polypeptide(L)'
;MNELDITEKIHSAATTSYKAKGNSIGPVMRDFEKQILLQIIDNAWKDHLASVDYLRQGIGLRSYGSRNPKLEFRRESFGLFEELLENIRIEATRFLARVEIEVDAPEELERIQKLGRKKTVEHQNSESAFTAEEVESSTQQKNSKTAKTGQ
;
A
#
# COMPACT_ATOMS: atom_id res chain seq x y z
N MET A 1 33.95 4.29 25.82
CA MET A 1 33.08 4.27 24.62
C MET A 1 31.74 3.80 25.12
N ASN A 2 30.75 4.71 25.22
CA ASN A 2 29.46 4.38 25.82
C ASN A 2 28.60 3.62 24.81
N GLU A 3 27.73 2.73 25.30
CA GLU A 3 26.79 1.95 24.48
C GLU A 3 25.95 2.84 23.53
N LEU A 4 25.58 4.03 24.01
CA LEU A 4 24.84 5.04 23.25
C LEU A 4 25.61 5.59 22.03
N ASP A 5 26.95 5.70 22.10
CA ASP A 5 27.77 6.22 20.99
C ASP A 5 27.86 5.19 19.85
N ILE A 6 27.81 3.89 20.18
CA ILE A 6 27.87 2.81 19.18
C ILE A 6 26.54 2.73 18.42
N THR A 7 25.41 2.79 19.12
CA THR A 7 24.09 2.74 18.49
C THR A 7 23.86 3.94 17.56
N GLU A 8 24.27 5.13 17.97
CA GLU A 8 24.18 6.34 17.15
C GLU A 8 25.05 6.24 15.88
N LYS A 9 26.28 5.71 16.00
CA LYS A 9 27.16 5.47 14.84
C LYS A 9 26.59 4.46 13.86
N ILE A 10 26.01 3.35 14.35
CA ILE A 10 25.38 2.36 13.47
C ILE A 10 24.15 2.96 12.77
N HIS A 11 23.31 3.69 13.50
CA HIS A 11 22.12 4.32 12.94
C HIS A 11 22.46 5.36 11.86
N SER A 12 23.47 6.20 12.10
CA SER A 12 23.94 7.19 11.12
C SER A 12 24.55 6.54 9.87
N ALA A 13 25.34 5.48 10.04
CA ALA A 13 25.89 4.70 8.92
C ALA A 13 24.78 4.05 8.07
N ALA A 14 23.80 3.41 8.72
CA ALA A 14 22.65 2.79 8.05
C ALA A 14 21.82 3.82 7.28
N THR A 15 21.52 4.97 7.90
CA THR A 15 20.78 6.07 7.26
C THR A 15 21.52 6.61 6.04
N THR A 16 22.86 6.71 6.12
CA THR A 16 23.69 7.21 5.02
C THR A 16 23.69 6.25 3.84
N SER A 17 23.85 4.94 4.10
CA SER A 17 23.75 3.89 3.08
C SER A 17 22.38 3.89 2.41
N TYR A 18 21.31 4.04 3.20
CA TYR A 18 19.94 4.09 2.68
C TYR A 18 19.71 5.30 1.76
N LYS A 19 20.16 6.49 2.15
CA LYS A 19 20.07 7.71 1.32
C LYS A 19 20.84 7.57 0.01
N ALA A 20 22.04 6.98 0.05
CA ALA A 20 22.84 6.75 -1.15
C ALA A 20 22.10 5.81 -2.13
N LYS A 21 21.50 4.73 -1.60
CA LYS A 21 20.66 3.80 -2.38
C LYS A 21 19.44 4.52 -2.98
N GLY A 22 18.70 5.29 -2.19
CA GLY A 22 17.56 6.08 -2.67
C GLY A 22 17.92 7.06 -3.80
N ASN A 23 19.07 7.73 -3.71
CA ASN A 23 19.55 8.63 -4.76
C ASN A 23 19.90 7.92 -6.07
N SER A 24 20.39 6.68 -6.02
CA SER A 24 20.70 5.90 -7.23
C SER A 24 19.46 5.43 -7.99
N ILE A 25 18.37 5.09 -7.28
CA ILE A 25 17.11 4.59 -7.86
C ILE A 25 16.20 5.74 -8.30
N GLY A 26 16.25 6.87 -7.58
CA GLY A 26 15.43 8.05 -7.88
C GLY A 26 13.99 7.94 -7.33
N PRO A 27 13.02 8.67 -7.93
CA PRO A 27 11.69 8.86 -7.34
C PRO A 27 10.84 7.58 -7.23
N VAL A 28 11.17 6.53 -8.00
CA VAL A 28 10.49 5.22 -7.95
C VAL A 28 10.69 4.52 -6.60
N MET A 29 11.77 4.84 -5.86
CA MET A 29 12.08 4.24 -4.56
C MET A 29 10.92 4.42 -3.56
N ARG A 30 10.24 5.57 -3.58
CA ARG A 30 9.15 5.84 -2.62
C ARG A 30 7.93 4.94 -2.85
N ASP A 31 7.58 4.69 -4.11
CA ASP A 31 6.44 3.83 -4.44
C ASP A 31 6.79 2.36 -4.18
N PHE A 32 8.05 1.98 -4.43
CA PHE A 32 8.58 0.68 -4.05
C PHE A 32 8.54 0.45 -2.53
N GLU A 33 9.03 1.40 -1.72
CA GLU A 33 8.96 1.36 -0.25
C GLU A 33 7.54 1.09 0.24
N LYS A 34 6.57 1.86 -0.28
CA LYS A 34 5.16 1.70 0.09
C LYS A 34 4.65 0.31 -0.27
N GLN A 35 4.91 -0.15 -1.49
CA GLN A 35 4.43 -1.45 -1.95
C GLN A 35 4.96 -2.59 -1.09
N ILE A 36 6.25 -2.56 -0.76
CA ILE A 36 6.87 -3.55 0.12
C ILE A 36 6.30 -3.48 1.54
N LEU A 37 6.18 -2.27 2.12
CA LEU A 37 5.60 -2.09 3.45
C LEU A 37 4.16 -2.65 3.51
N LEU A 38 3.33 -2.34 2.52
CA LEU A 38 1.97 -2.88 2.45
C LEU A 38 1.96 -4.40 2.37
N GLN A 39 2.86 -4.99 1.57
CA GLN A 39 2.96 -6.44 1.43
C GLN A 39 3.38 -7.13 2.73
N ILE A 40 4.35 -6.56 3.46
CA ILE A 40 4.79 -7.08 4.75
C ILE A 40 3.66 -6.99 5.77
N ILE A 41 2.96 -5.85 5.84
CA ILE A 41 1.84 -5.65 6.75
C ILE A 41 0.71 -6.65 6.46
N ASP A 42 0.34 -6.83 5.19
CA ASP A 42 -0.74 -7.76 4.80
C ASP A 42 -0.39 -9.22 5.16
N ASN A 43 0.84 -9.65 4.90
CA ASN A 43 1.29 -10.99 5.27
C ASN A 43 1.27 -11.19 6.79
N ALA A 44 1.89 -10.27 7.54
CA ALA A 44 1.97 -10.37 8.99
C ALA A 44 0.59 -10.32 9.65
N TRP A 45 -0.35 -9.54 9.09
CA TRP A 45 -1.72 -9.47 9.56
C TRP A 45 -2.47 -10.80 9.37
N LYS A 46 -2.30 -11.46 8.22
CA LYS A 46 -2.92 -12.79 7.98
C LYS A 46 -2.43 -13.83 8.98
N ASP A 47 -1.13 -13.85 9.25
CA ASP A 47 -0.53 -14.76 10.23
C ASP A 47 -1.02 -14.45 11.66
N HIS A 48 -1.17 -13.16 11.99
CA HIS A 48 -1.75 -12.74 13.26
C HIS A 48 -3.21 -13.18 13.41
N LEU A 49 -4.05 -13.04 12.39
CA LEU A 49 -5.43 -13.55 12.43
C LEU A 49 -5.47 -15.06 12.71
N ALA A 50 -4.66 -15.83 11.97
CA ALA A 50 -4.58 -17.27 12.19
C ALA A 50 -4.15 -17.61 13.63
N SER A 51 -3.21 -16.85 14.18
CA SER A 51 -2.73 -17.00 15.56
C SER A 51 -3.81 -16.66 16.60
N VAL A 52 -4.56 -15.57 16.40
CA VAL A 52 -5.67 -15.16 17.27
C VAL A 52 -6.83 -16.15 17.20
N ASP A 53 -7.12 -16.70 16.03
CA ASP A 53 -8.14 -17.73 15.85
C ASP A 53 -7.75 -19.03 16.56
N TYR A 54 -6.47 -19.43 16.48
CA TYR A 54 -5.94 -20.56 17.24
C TYR A 54 -6.04 -20.33 18.75
N LEU A 55 -5.66 -19.14 19.21
CA LEU A 55 -5.76 -18.74 20.61
C LEU A 55 -7.20 -18.82 21.12
N ARG A 56 -8.16 -18.37 20.32
CA ARG A 56 -9.59 -18.43 20.65
C ARG A 56 -10.08 -19.87 20.83
N GLN A 57 -9.60 -20.80 20.01
CA GLN A 57 -9.94 -22.23 20.14
C GLN A 57 -9.31 -22.86 21.39
N GLY A 58 -8.08 -22.45 21.76
CA GLY A 58 -7.33 -23.01 22.90
C GLY A 58 -7.81 -22.55 24.29
N ILE A 59 -8.33 -21.33 24.43
CA ILE A 59 -8.73 -20.78 25.74
C ILE A 59 -9.96 -21.50 26.33
N GLY A 60 -10.80 -22.10 25.50
CA GLY A 60 -11.97 -22.87 25.96
C GLY A 60 -11.60 -24.06 26.85
N LEU A 61 -10.43 -24.67 26.62
CA LEU A 61 -9.98 -25.85 27.38
C LEU A 61 -9.17 -25.49 28.64
N ARG A 62 -8.47 -24.35 28.63
CA ARG A 62 -7.66 -23.85 29.76
C ARG A 62 -8.44 -23.13 30.84
N SER A 63 -9.65 -22.65 30.54
CA SER A 63 -10.46 -21.85 31.46
C SER A 63 -11.15 -22.64 32.59
N TYR A 64 -10.94 -23.96 32.67
CA TYR A 64 -11.42 -24.77 33.80
C TYR A 64 -10.83 -24.33 35.17
N GLY A 65 -9.71 -23.60 35.17
CA GLY A 65 -9.03 -23.11 36.38
C GLY A 65 -9.46 -21.72 36.84
N SER A 66 -10.75 -21.48 37.10
CA SER A 66 -11.31 -20.31 37.81
C SER A 66 -10.90 -18.89 37.34
N ARG A 67 -10.13 -18.74 36.25
CA ARG A 67 -9.76 -17.45 35.64
C ARG A 67 -10.79 -17.08 34.58
N ASN A 68 -11.03 -15.77 34.44
CA ASN A 68 -12.00 -15.26 33.48
C ASN A 68 -11.46 -15.40 32.04
N PRO A 69 -12.05 -16.26 31.18
CA PRO A 69 -11.52 -16.55 29.85
C PRO A 69 -11.38 -15.30 28.97
N LYS A 70 -12.28 -14.32 29.16
CA LYS A 70 -12.28 -13.07 28.39
C LYS A 70 -11.07 -12.20 28.71
N LEU A 71 -10.63 -12.20 29.97
CA LEU A 71 -9.50 -11.38 30.41
C LEU A 71 -8.18 -11.98 29.92
N GLU A 72 -8.06 -13.30 29.98
CA GLU A 72 -6.89 -14.05 29.52
C GLU A 72 -6.73 -13.94 28.00
N PHE A 73 -7.83 -14.13 27.25
CA PHE A 73 -7.85 -13.87 25.80
C PHE A 73 -7.33 -12.47 25.47
N ARG A 74 -7.86 -11.43 26.13
CA ARG A 74 -7.44 -10.05 25.87
C ARG A 74 -5.96 -9.83 26.18
N ARG A 75 -5.44 -10.45 27.23
CA ARG A 75 -4.03 -10.31 27.62
C ARG A 75 -3.11 -11.00 26.61
N GLU A 76 -3.42 -12.24 26.24
CA GLU A 76 -2.61 -13.01 25.30
C GLU A 76 -2.71 -12.45 23.87
N SER A 77 -3.90 -12.04 23.42
CA SER A 77 -4.08 -11.44 22.09
C SER A 77 -3.36 -10.11 21.95
N PHE A 78 -3.29 -9.31 23.02
CA PHE A 78 -2.50 -8.08 23.03
C PHE A 78 -0.99 -8.37 22.93
N GLY A 79 -0.50 -9.40 23.63
CA GLY A 79 0.90 -9.82 23.50
C GLY A 79 1.25 -10.25 22.07
N LEU A 80 0.37 -11.03 21.43
CA LEU A 80 0.52 -11.40 20.01
C LEU A 80 0.50 -10.19 19.07
N PHE A 81 -0.22 -9.13 19.43
CA PHE A 81 -0.24 -7.90 18.65
C PHE A 81 1.04 -7.07 18.81
N GLU A 82 1.61 -7.01 20.02
CA GLU A 82 2.92 -6.38 20.24
C GLU A 82 4.02 -7.09 19.45
N GLU A 83 4.00 -8.43 19.44
CA GLU A 83 4.91 -9.25 18.65
C GLU A 83 4.74 -9.02 17.15
N LEU A 84 3.49 -8.93 16.67
CA LEU A 84 3.20 -8.58 15.28
C LEU A 84 3.85 -7.26 14.87
N LEU A 85 3.69 -6.21 15.68
CA LEU A 85 4.25 -4.89 15.37
C LEU A 85 5.79 -4.92 15.32
N GLU A 86 6.42 -5.70 16.19
CA GLU A 86 7.87 -5.84 16.20
C GLU A 86 8.37 -6.63 14.98
N ASN A 87 7.68 -7.70 14.62
CA ASN A 87 7.99 -8.49 13.43
C ASN A 87 7.92 -7.63 12.16
N ILE A 88 6.88 -6.81 12.01
CA ILE A 88 6.74 -5.89 10.87
C ILE A 88 7.93 -4.92 10.80
N ARG A 89 8.36 -4.34 11.93
CA ARG A 89 9.50 -3.40 11.96
C ARG A 89 10.81 -4.07 11.56
N ILE A 90 11.07 -5.26 12.10
CA ILE A 90 12.29 -6.01 11.82
C ILE A 90 12.32 -6.43 10.35
N GLU A 91 11.22 -6.97 9.85
CA GLU A 91 11.13 -7.46 8.47
C GLU A 91 11.24 -6.33 7.45
N ALA A 92 10.55 -5.20 7.68
CA ALA A 92 10.64 -4.02 6.84
C ALA A 92 12.08 -3.48 6.82
N THR A 93 12.73 -3.35 7.98
CA THR A 93 14.11 -2.85 8.07
C THR A 93 15.08 -3.79 7.35
N ARG A 94 14.94 -5.10 7.57
CA ARG A 94 15.78 -6.14 6.95
C ARG A 94 15.64 -6.13 5.43
N PHE A 95 14.41 -6.06 4.92
CA PHE A 95 14.15 -6.08 3.49
C PHE A 95 14.68 -4.82 2.82
N LEU A 96 14.35 -3.64 3.35
CA LEU A 96 14.80 -2.35 2.81
C LEU A 96 16.32 -2.19 2.87
N ALA A 97 16.97 -2.72 3.91
CA ALA A 97 18.43 -2.70 4.01
C ALA A 97 19.10 -3.60 2.95
N ARG A 98 18.53 -4.79 2.70
CA ARG A 98 19.14 -5.81 1.82
C ARG A 98 18.81 -5.65 0.34
N VAL A 99 17.71 -4.99 -0.02
CA VAL A 99 17.32 -4.82 -1.42
C VAL A 99 18.44 -4.18 -2.24
N GLU A 100 18.99 -4.94 -3.18
CA GLU A 100 19.80 -4.42 -4.27
C GLU A 100 18.90 -4.44 -5.50
N ILE A 101 18.53 -3.26 -5.99
CA ILE A 101 17.76 -3.16 -7.23
C ILE A 101 18.79 -3.22 -8.36
N GLU A 102 18.91 -4.37 -9.02
CA GLU A 102 19.62 -4.47 -10.29
C GLU A 102 18.85 -3.64 -11.33
N VAL A 103 19.42 -2.51 -11.72
CA VAL A 103 18.88 -1.64 -12.77
C VAL A 103 19.38 -2.15 -14.13
N ASP A 104 19.19 -3.42 -14.43
CA ASP A 104 19.69 -4.03 -15.68
C ASP A 104 18.70 -3.96 -16.85
N ALA A 105 17.54 -3.32 -16.67
CA ALA A 105 16.61 -3.06 -17.76
C ALA A 105 15.91 -1.69 -17.59
N PRO A 106 16.41 -0.61 -18.21
CA PRO A 106 15.70 0.68 -18.24
C PRO A 106 14.26 0.57 -18.78
N GLU A 107 13.96 -0.46 -19.59
CA GLU A 107 12.60 -0.78 -20.08
C GLU A 107 11.60 -1.17 -18.97
N GLU A 108 12.04 -1.84 -17.90
CA GLU A 108 11.13 -2.35 -16.85
C GLU A 108 10.72 -1.22 -15.90
N LEU A 109 11.65 -0.29 -15.60
CA LEU A 109 11.35 0.93 -14.85
C LEU A 109 10.32 1.81 -15.57
N GLU A 110 10.40 1.93 -16.90
CA GLU A 110 9.39 2.64 -17.67
C GLU A 110 8.02 1.96 -17.62
N ARG A 111 7.97 0.62 -17.61
CA ARG A 111 6.70 -0.14 -17.46
C ARG A 111 6.05 0.11 -16.11
N ILE A 112 6.82 0.04 -15.02
CA ILE A 112 6.32 0.29 -13.65
C ILE A 112 5.82 1.73 -13.52
N GLN A 113 6.55 2.71 -14.06
CA GLN A 113 6.14 4.12 -14.06
C GLN A 113 4.86 4.37 -14.89
N LYS A 114 4.71 3.72 -16.04
CA LYS A 114 3.50 3.81 -16.87
C LYS A 114 2.28 3.18 -16.19
N LEU A 115 2.48 2.08 -15.44
CA LEU A 115 1.40 1.40 -14.72
C LEU A 115 0.90 2.20 -13.52
N GLY A 116 1.80 2.82 -12.75
CA GLY A 116 1.43 3.73 -11.65
C GLY A 116 0.65 4.96 -12.12
N ARG A 117 1.03 5.53 -13.28
CA ARG A 117 0.35 6.68 -13.88
C ARG A 117 -1.06 6.37 -14.38
N LYS A 118 -1.30 5.17 -14.94
CA LYS A 118 -2.65 4.76 -15.40
C LYS A 118 -3.66 4.68 -14.25
N LYS A 119 -3.27 4.11 -13.11
CA LYS A 119 -4.18 3.98 -11.95
C LYS A 119 -4.63 5.32 -11.35
N THR A 120 -3.81 6.37 -11.40
CA THR A 120 -4.17 7.68 -10.85
C THR A 120 -5.04 8.53 -11.79
N VAL A 121 -4.98 8.27 -13.10
CA VAL A 121 -5.73 9.04 -14.11
C VAL A 121 -7.15 8.51 -14.29
N GLU A 122 -7.38 7.20 -14.08
CA GLU A 122 -8.72 6.59 -14.29
C GLU A 122 -9.77 6.96 -13.22
N HIS A 123 -9.37 7.53 -12.07
CA HIS A 123 -10.33 7.97 -11.03
C HIS A 123 -10.81 9.42 -11.15
N GLN A 124 -10.31 10.21 -12.11
CA GLN A 124 -10.72 11.62 -12.25
C GLN A 124 -11.74 11.87 -13.38
N ASN A 125 -11.91 10.93 -14.32
CA ASN A 125 -12.78 11.08 -15.49
C ASN A 125 -13.88 10.01 -15.58
N SER A 126 -14.51 9.64 -14.47
CA SER A 126 -15.87 9.10 -14.58
C SER A 126 -16.81 10.28 -14.88
N GLU A 127 -16.92 10.64 -16.16
CA GLU A 127 -18.02 11.49 -16.62
C GLU A 127 -19.34 10.88 -16.11
N SER A 128 -20.09 11.70 -15.39
CA SER A 128 -21.38 11.33 -14.82
C SER A 128 -22.31 10.87 -15.94
N ALA A 129 -22.78 9.63 -15.89
CA ALA A 129 -23.70 9.04 -16.86
C ALA A 129 -25.14 9.62 -16.82
N PHE A 130 -25.31 10.83 -16.29
CA PHE A 130 -26.61 11.49 -16.06
C PHE A 130 -26.74 12.87 -16.72
N THR A 131 -25.78 13.33 -17.53
CA THR A 131 -25.84 14.65 -18.19
C THR A 131 -25.91 14.58 -19.72
N ALA A 132 -26.46 13.50 -20.28
CA ALA A 132 -26.58 13.32 -21.73
C ALA A 132 -28.03 13.13 -22.21
N GLU A 133 -29.00 13.75 -21.52
CA GLU A 133 -30.41 13.63 -21.91
C GLU A 133 -31.19 14.93 -21.73
N GLU A 134 -30.65 16.07 -22.20
CA GLU A 134 -31.50 17.28 -22.33
C GLU A 134 -30.98 18.42 -23.22
N VAL A 135 -30.32 18.17 -24.37
CA VAL A 135 -30.12 19.28 -25.35
C VAL A 135 -30.08 18.80 -26.80
N GLU A 136 -31.19 18.29 -27.34
CA GLU A 136 -31.28 18.06 -28.79
C GLU A 136 -32.68 18.29 -29.41
N SER A 137 -33.47 19.23 -28.86
CA SER A 137 -34.82 19.56 -29.39
C SER A 137 -34.97 20.95 -30.01
N SER A 138 -33.91 21.75 -30.23
CA SER A 138 -34.10 23.16 -30.62
C SER A 138 -33.27 23.72 -31.78
N THR A 139 -32.66 22.92 -32.67
CA THR A 139 -31.85 23.50 -33.80
C THR A 139 -32.03 22.85 -35.18
N GLN A 140 -33.19 22.27 -35.48
CA GLN A 140 -33.50 21.80 -36.84
C GLN A 140 -34.83 22.35 -37.37
N GLN A 141 -34.93 23.68 -37.44
CA GLN A 141 -36.03 24.34 -38.16
C GLN A 141 -35.63 25.74 -38.66
N LYS A 142 -34.59 25.86 -39.50
CA LYS A 142 -34.35 27.13 -40.23
C LYS A 142 -33.69 27.08 -41.62
N ASN A 143 -33.26 25.92 -42.14
CA ASN A 143 -32.56 25.86 -43.44
C ASN A 143 -33.27 25.05 -44.55
N SER A 144 -34.59 25.21 -44.73
CA SER A 144 -35.32 24.61 -45.88
C SER A 144 -36.04 25.60 -46.81
N LYS A 145 -35.72 26.90 -46.74
CA LYS A 145 -36.26 27.91 -47.69
C LYS A 145 -35.17 28.79 -48.30
N THR A 146 -34.28 28.20 -49.10
CA THR A 146 -33.56 28.90 -50.17
C THR A 146 -32.83 27.88 -51.05
N ALA A 147 -33.50 27.40 -52.10
CA ALA A 147 -32.93 26.93 -53.38
C ALA A 147 -33.84 25.90 -54.08
N LYS A 148 -34.86 26.38 -54.81
CA LYS A 148 -35.34 25.85 -56.10
C LYS A 148 -36.62 26.59 -56.49
N THR A 149 -36.54 27.39 -57.56
CA THR A 149 -37.38 27.28 -58.77
C THR A 149 -36.97 28.40 -59.72
N GLY A 150 -36.15 28.04 -60.71
CA GLY A 150 -35.98 28.76 -61.95
C GLY A 150 -36.22 27.74 -63.06
N GLN A 151 -37.48 27.63 -63.47
CA GLN A 151 -37.99 27.40 -64.82
C GLN A 151 -39.46 27.81 -64.80
#